data_AF-A0A3M1BY66-F1
#
_entry.id   AF-A0A3M1BY66-F1
#
_cell.length_a   1.000
_cell.length_b   1.000
_cell.length_c   1.000
_cell.angle_alpha   90.00
_cell.angle_beta   90.00
_cell.angle_gamma   90.00
#
_symmetry.space_group_name_H-M   'P 1'
#
loop_
_entity.id
_entity.type
_entity.pdbx_description
1 polymer ?
#
loop_
_entity_poly.entity_id
_entity_poly.type
_entity_poly.pdbx_seq_one_letter_code
_entity_poly.pdbx_strand_id
1 'polypeptide(L)'
;YSIVGIKTELSRMLDGLFANDLINIKEDGTLEVNSSGVNSLASSDPQRLGEILTELKNTMGGYALRTSTTLQTFNNDLQSRLDAINTRAQELGQQLVREEERLRLEYAKVEAFMNRAQDIMARLQTFIVSLSEMQGGKR
;
A
#
# COMPACT_ATOMS: atom_id res chain seq x y z
N TYR A 1 -4.69 13.68 -7.92
CA TYR A 1 -4.22 15.03 -7.54
C TYR A 1 -2.70 15.07 -7.64
N SER A 2 -2.14 15.94 -8.47
CA SER A 2 -0.68 16.16 -8.53
C SER A 2 -0.30 17.41 -7.73
N ILE A 3 0.93 17.48 -7.25
CA ILE A 3 1.47 18.67 -6.56
C ILE A 3 1.36 19.92 -7.46
N VAL A 4 1.55 19.75 -8.76
CA VAL A 4 1.39 20.82 -9.76
C VAL A 4 -0.07 21.32 -9.81
N GLY A 5 -1.04 20.41 -9.79
CA GLY A 5 -2.46 20.79 -9.75
C GLY A 5 -2.84 21.56 -8.48
N ILE A 6 -2.28 21.19 -7.32
CA ILE A 6 -2.52 21.90 -6.06
C ILE A 6 -1.97 23.33 -6.13
N LYS A 7 -0.74 23.49 -6.65
CA LYS A 7 -0.12 24.81 -6.82
C LYS A 7 -0.93 25.70 -7.76
N THR A 8 -1.34 25.18 -8.92
CA THR A 8 -2.13 25.95 -9.89
C THR A 8 -3.47 26.41 -9.31
N GLU A 9 -4.18 25.54 -8.60
CA GLU A 9 -5.47 25.89 -7.98
C GLU A 9 -5.29 26.94 -6.86
N LEU A 10 -4.27 26.80 -6.00
CA LEU A 10 -3.98 27.79 -4.96
C LEU A 10 -3.57 29.14 -5.55
N SER A 11 -2.80 29.15 -6.64
CA SER A 11 -2.43 30.39 -7.34
C SER A 11 -3.66 31.10 -7.90
N ARG A 12 -4.59 30.38 -8.54
CA ARG A 12 -5.84 30.96 -9.05
C ARG A 12 -6.70 31.59 -7.96
N MET A 13 -6.67 31.04 -6.74
CA MET A 13 -7.41 31.61 -5.61
C MET A 13 -6.87 32.98 -5.18
N LEU A 14 -5.63 33.31 -5.54
CA LEU A 14 -5.00 34.60 -5.27
C LEU A 14 -5.24 35.62 -6.39
N ASP A 15 -5.82 35.24 -7.53
CA ASP A 15 -6.02 36.12 -8.68
C ASP A 15 -6.78 37.40 -8.30
N GLY A 16 -7.79 37.29 -7.43
CA GLY A 16 -8.54 38.45 -6.93
C GLY A 16 -7.69 39.41 -6.10
N LEU A 17 -6.67 38.92 -5.40
CA LEU A 17 -5.74 39.77 -4.66
C LEU A 17 -4.74 40.46 -5.60
N PHE A 18 -4.23 39.75 -6.61
CA PHE A 18 -3.34 40.33 -7.62
C PHE A 18 -4.04 41.36 -8.49
N ALA A 19 -5.26 41.06 -8.95
CA ALA A 19 -6.03 41.93 -9.83
C ALA A 19 -6.42 43.28 -9.17
N ASN A 20 -6.43 43.32 -7.84
CA ASN A 20 -6.75 44.53 -7.07
C ASN A 20 -5.50 45.12 -6.38
N ASP A 21 -4.29 44.70 -6.79
CA ASP A 21 -3.01 45.18 -6.25
C ASP A 21 -2.93 45.12 -4.71
N LEU A 22 -3.51 44.06 -4.13
CA LEU A 22 -3.53 43.83 -2.68
C LEU A 22 -2.30 43.03 -2.22
N ILE A 23 -1.70 42.27 -3.12
CA ILE A 23 -0.49 41.50 -2.89
C ILE A 23 0.45 41.60 -4.09
N ASN A 24 1.75 41.47 -3.84
CA ASN A 24 2.79 41.44 -4.84
C ASN A 24 3.73 40.24 -4.63
N ILE A 25 4.43 39.84 -5.68
CA ILE A 25 5.47 38.80 -5.62
C ILE A 25 6.83 39.49 -5.47
N LYS A 26 7.57 39.14 -4.43
CA LYS A 26 8.96 39.58 -4.23
C LYS A 26 9.91 38.88 -5.21
N GLU A 27 11.13 39.40 -5.34
CA GLU A 27 12.18 38.78 -6.17
C GLU A 27 12.50 37.33 -5.79
N ASP A 28 12.32 36.96 -4.51
CA ASP A 28 12.50 35.60 -4.01
C ASP A 28 11.28 34.68 -4.23
N GLY A 29 10.23 35.19 -4.86
CA GLY A 29 8.99 34.47 -5.13
C GLY A 29 8.00 34.41 -3.96
N THR A 30 8.29 35.08 -2.84
CA THR A 30 7.35 35.18 -1.71
C THR A 30 6.27 36.24 -1.96
N LEU A 31 5.12 36.10 -1.30
CA LEU A 31 4.04 37.07 -1.37
C LEU A 31 4.21 38.15 -0.31
N GLU A 32 4.00 39.40 -0.70
CA GLU A 32 3.94 40.56 0.19
C GLU A 32 2.59 41.24 0.08
N VAL A 33 2.05 41.68 1.21
CA VAL A 33 0.85 42.51 1.23
C VAL A 33 1.20 43.92 0.78
N ASN A 34 0.52 44.41 -0.25
CA ASN A 34 0.61 45.81 -0.65
C ASN A 34 -0.28 46.65 0.28
N SER A 35 0.30 47.08 1.40
CA SER A 35 -0.42 47.85 2.41
C SER A 35 -1.00 49.16 1.86
N SER A 36 -0.34 49.78 0.88
CA SER A 36 -0.84 50.98 0.20
C SER A 36 -2.07 50.69 -0.66
N GLY A 37 -2.04 49.61 -1.45
CA GLY A 37 -3.19 49.14 -2.23
C GLY A 37 -4.37 48.76 -1.35
N VAL A 38 -4.12 48.02 -0.26
CA VAL A 38 -5.12 47.67 0.75
C VAL A 38 -5.75 48.92 1.37
N ASN A 39 -4.94 49.88 1.84
CA ASN A 39 -5.44 51.09 2.49
C ASN A 39 -6.22 51.98 1.51
N SER A 40 -5.75 52.06 0.27
CA SER A 40 -6.44 52.79 -0.80
C SER A 40 -7.82 52.19 -1.08
N LEU A 41 -7.89 50.87 -1.27
CA LEU A 41 -9.15 50.18 -1.53
C LEU A 41 -10.08 50.22 -0.32
N ALA A 42 -9.56 50.03 0.90
CA ALA A 42 -10.34 50.14 2.13
C ALA A 42 -10.98 51.53 2.31
N SER A 43 -10.29 52.58 1.85
CA SER A 43 -10.77 53.97 1.98
C SER A 43 -11.74 54.36 0.87
N SER A 44 -11.53 53.85 -0.34
CA SER A 44 -12.31 54.21 -1.54
C SER A 44 -13.52 53.31 -1.79
N ASP A 45 -13.38 52.00 -1.54
CA ASP A 45 -14.41 50.98 -1.71
C ASP A 45 -14.24 49.82 -0.71
N PRO A 46 -14.63 50.03 0.57
CA PRO A 46 -14.53 49.00 1.61
C PRO A 46 -15.42 47.78 1.35
N GLN A 47 -16.51 47.95 0.60
CA GLN A 47 -17.39 46.83 0.23
C GLN A 47 -16.65 45.87 -0.70
N ARG A 48 -15.99 46.42 -1.73
CA ARG A 48 -15.21 45.62 -2.67
C ARG A 48 -14.07 44.85 -2.00
N LEU A 49 -13.36 45.48 -1.06
CA LEU A 49 -12.33 44.79 -0.27
C LEU A 49 -12.94 43.63 0.54
N GLY A 50 -14.10 43.85 1.16
CA GLY A 50 -14.83 42.81 1.90
C GLY A 50 -15.25 41.63 1.02
N GLU A 51 -15.71 41.90 -0.20
CA GLU A 51 -16.04 40.86 -1.19
C GLU A 51 -14.83 40.00 -1.54
N ILE A 52 -13.71 40.63 -1.90
CA ILE A 52 -12.47 39.93 -2.30
C ILE A 52 -11.97 39.02 -1.17
N LEU A 53 -11.95 39.52 0.06
CA LEU A 53 -11.51 38.74 1.22
C LEU A 53 -12.48 37.59 1.53
N THR A 54 -13.78 37.81 1.35
CA THR A 54 -14.81 36.79 1.54
C THR A 54 -14.71 35.69 0.48
N GLU A 55 -14.50 36.06 -0.77
CA GLU A 55 -14.30 35.13 -1.89
C GLU A 55 -13.03 34.29 -1.68
N LEU A 56 -11.92 34.93 -1.30
CA LEU A 56 -10.68 34.24 -0.96
C LEU A 56 -10.89 33.23 0.18
N LYS A 57 -11.50 33.67 1.29
CA LYS A 57 -11.78 32.83 2.45
C LYS A 57 -12.63 31.62 2.07
N ASN A 58 -13.71 31.84 1.33
CA ASN A 58 -14.64 30.78 0.94
C ASN A 58 -13.97 29.78 -0.01
N THR A 59 -13.20 30.27 -0.97
CA THR A 59 -12.55 29.44 -1.99
C THR A 59 -11.41 28.63 -1.38
N MET A 60 -10.50 29.27 -0.64
CA MET A 60 -9.39 28.58 0.03
C MET A 60 -9.89 27.65 1.14
N GLY A 61 -10.84 28.09 1.96
CA GLY A 61 -11.41 27.28 3.03
C GLY A 61 -12.12 26.04 2.50
N GLY A 62 -12.96 26.20 1.46
CA GLY A 62 -13.63 25.09 0.79
C GLY A 62 -12.65 24.15 0.09
N TYR A 63 -11.58 24.67 -0.51
CA TYR A 63 -10.53 23.85 -1.10
C TYR A 63 -9.74 23.05 -0.06
N ALA A 64 -9.31 23.69 1.03
CA ALA A 64 -8.57 23.04 2.11
C ALA A 64 -9.39 21.93 2.76
N LEU A 65 -10.67 22.18 3.04
CA LEU A 65 -11.58 21.19 3.61
C LEU A 65 -11.77 19.98 2.69
N ARG A 66 -12.03 20.22 1.39
CA ARG A 66 -12.18 19.15 0.40
C ARG A 66 -10.90 18.34 0.27
N THR A 67 -9.76 19.01 0.15
CA THR A 67 -8.45 18.36 0.04
C THR A 67 -8.14 17.51 1.27
N SER A 68 -8.36 18.05 2.47
CA SER A 68 -8.21 17.31 3.73
C SER A 68 -9.11 16.07 3.77
N THR A 69 -10.37 16.21 3.38
CA THR A 69 -11.33 15.10 3.33
C THR A 69 -10.89 14.03 2.32
N THR A 70 -10.46 14.43 1.13
CA THR A 70 -9.95 13.50 0.10
C THR A 70 -8.70 12.76 0.59
N LEU A 71 -7.76 13.44 1.24
CA LEU A 71 -6.56 12.83 1.78
C LEU A 71 -6.87 11.86 2.93
N GLN A 72 -7.83 12.20 3.80
CA GLN A 72 -8.31 11.30 4.84
C GLN A 72 -8.95 10.04 4.26
N THR A 73 -9.83 10.17 3.27
CA THR A 73 -10.44 9.02 2.58
C THR A 73 -9.38 8.15 1.92
N PHE A 74 -8.40 8.75 1.25
CA PHE A 74 -7.29 8.03 0.64
C PHE A 74 -6.46 7.27 1.68
N ASN A 75 -6.16 7.89 2.83
CA ASN A 75 -5.45 7.25 3.92
C ASN A 75 -6.24 6.05 4.49
N ASN A 76 -7.55 6.20 4.66
CA ASN A 76 -8.41 5.12 5.14
C ASN A 76 -8.48 3.94 4.14
N ASP A 77 -8.53 4.21 2.83
CA ASP A 77 -8.46 3.17 1.79
C ASP A 77 -7.12 2.41 1.84
N LEU A 78 -6.00 3.13 1.94
CA LEU A 78 -4.68 2.51 2.08
C LEU A 78 -4.57 1.64 3.34
N GLN A 79 -5.09 2.12 4.47
CA GLN A 79 -5.10 1.35 5.71
C GLN A 79 -5.92 0.06 5.56
N SER A 80 -7.11 0.14 4.97
CA SER A 80 -7.96 -1.03 4.72
C SER A 80 -7.27 -2.07 3.81
N ARG A 81 -6.54 -1.61 2.78
CA ARG A 81 -5.74 -2.49 1.91
C ARG A 81 -4.60 -3.17 2.67
N LEU A 82 -3.90 -2.44 3.54
CA LEU A 82 -2.85 -3.01 4.38
C LEU A 82 -3.41 -4.08 5.30
N ASP A 83 -4.55 -3.82 5.93
CA ASP A 83 -5.20 -4.79 6.82
C ASP A 83 -5.58 -6.07 6.05
N ALA A 84 -6.16 -5.94 4.85
CA ALA A 84 -6.49 -7.08 3.99
C ALA A 84 -5.26 -7.89 3.56
N ILE A 85 -4.15 -7.22 3.22
CA ILE A 85 -2.87 -7.88 2.90
C ILE A 85 -2.36 -8.66 4.11
N ASN A 86 -2.39 -8.05 5.31
CA ASN A 86 -1.95 -8.70 6.54
C ASN A 86 -2.78 -9.94 6.86
N THR A 87 -4.11 -9.87 6.76
CA THR A 87 -4.99 -11.04 6.95
C THR A 87 -4.63 -12.15 5.96
N ARG A 88 -4.49 -11.84 4.68
CA ARG A 88 -4.14 -12.84 3.67
C ARG A 88 -2.75 -13.45 3.90
N ALA A 89 -1.78 -12.65 4.34
CA ALA A 89 -0.45 -13.14 4.68
C ALA A 89 -0.50 -14.13 5.87
N GLN A 90 -1.31 -13.84 6.90
CA GLN A 90 -1.53 -14.74 8.02
C GLN A 90 -2.18 -16.06 7.58
N GLU A 91 -3.21 -16.00 6.74
CA GLU A 91 -3.89 -17.18 6.20
C GLU A 91 -2.93 -18.07 5.38
N LEU A 92 -2.12 -17.45 4.50
CA LEU A 92 -1.10 -18.15 3.73
C LEU A 92 -0.05 -18.80 4.65
N GLY A 93 0.38 -18.10 5.70
CA GLY A 93 1.28 -18.67 6.72
C GLY A 93 0.69 -19.92 7.37
N GLN A 94 -0.59 -19.89 7.75
CA GLN A 94 -1.27 -21.06 8.33
C GLN A 94 -1.46 -22.21 7.33
N GLN A 95 -1.69 -21.91 6.05
CA GLN A 95 -1.75 -22.93 5.01
C GLN A 95 -0.39 -23.58 4.80
N LEU A 96 0.69 -22.79 4.78
CA LEU A 96 2.05 -23.29 4.63
C LEU A 96 2.42 -24.28 5.75
N VAL A 97 2.11 -23.93 7.02
CA VAL A 97 2.37 -24.82 8.16
C VAL A 97 1.64 -26.16 8.01
N ARG A 98 0.35 -26.13 7.60
CA ARG A 98 -0.44 -27.35 7.38
C ARG A 98 0.11 -28.21 6.26
N GLU A 99 0.54 -27.61 5.15
CA GLU A 99 1.16 -28.34 4.05
C GLU A 99 2.54 -28.90 4.44
N GLU A 100 3.32 -28.20 5.26
CA GLU A 100 4.58 -28.72 5.79
C GLU A 100 4.35 -29.97 6.66
N GLU A 101 3.37 -29.92 7.57
CA GLU A 101 2.99 -31.07 8.39
C GLU A 101 2.53 -32.25 7.54
N ARG A 102 1.70 -31.99 6.53
CA ARG A 102 1.23 -33.01 5.59
C ARG A 102 2.40 -33.65 4.84
N LEU A 103 3.32 -32.85 4.32
CA LEU A 103 4.50 -33.35 3.62
C LEU A 103 5.36 -34.21 4.53
N ARG A 104 5.61 -33.80 5.79
CA ARG A 104 6.34 -34.61 6.76
C ARG A 104 5.70 -35.98 6.98
N LEU A 105 4.37 -36.04 7.09
CA LEU A 105 3.65 -37.30 7.23
C LEU A 105 3.78 -38.19 5.99
N GLU A 106 3.67 -37.62 4.80
CA GLU A 106 3.86 -38.37 3.55
C GLU A 106 5.30 -38.90 3.43
N TYR A 107 6.31 -38.09 3.77
CA TYR A 107 7.70 -38.56 3.82
C TYR A 107 7.89 -39.74 4.78
N ALA A 108 7.31 -39.68 5.98
CA ALA A 108 7.39 -40.77 6.94
C ALA A 108 6.72 -42.07 6.43
N LYS A 109 5.60 -41.96 5.70
CA LYS A 109 4.96 -43.12 5.06
C LYS A 109 5.83 -43.73 3.97
N VAL A 110 6.44 -42.89 3.13
CA VAL A 110 7.35 -43.33 2.06
C VAL A 110 8.56 -44.03 2.66
N GLU A 111 9.15 -43.49 3.73
CA GLU A 111 10.26 -44.11 4.43
C GLU A 111 9.88 -45.49 5.00
N ALA A 112 8.74 -45.58 5.68
CA ALA A 112 8.25 -46.86 6.21
C ALA A 112 7.98 -47.90 5.10
N PHE A 113 7.47 -47.46 3.95
CA PHE A 113 7.28 -48.31 2.78
C PHE A 113 8.62 -48.82 2.23
N MET A 114 9.61 -47.93 2.08
CA MET A 114 10.95 -48.29 1.61
C MET A 114 11.63 -49.31 2.53
N ASN A 115 11.53 -49.12 3.85
CA ASN A 115 12.08 -50.06 4.83
C ASN A 115 11.43 -51.45 4.71
N ARG A 116 10.11 -51.52 4.53
CA ARG A 116 9.41 -52.80 4.29
C ARG A 116 9.81 -53.44 2.97
N ALA A 117 9.94 -52.65 1.91
CA ALA A 117 10.36 -53.16 0.60
C ALA A 117 11.79 -53.74 0.67
N GLN A 118 12.71 -53.09 1.40
CA GLN A 118 14.06 -53.59 1.62
C GLN A 118 14.07 -54.91 2.41
N ASP A 119 13.27 -55.04 3.48
CA ASP A 119 13.13 -56.29 4.23
C ASP A 119 12.59 -57.43 3.34
N ILE A 120 11.55 -57.15 2.53
CA ILE A 120 11.00 -58.13 1.58
C ILE A 120 12.06 -58.54 0.55
N MET A 121 12.83 -57.60 0.00
CA MET A 121 13.92 -57.90 -0.94
C MET A 121 14.98 -58.79 -0.31
N ALA A 122 15.39 -58.51 0.94
CA ALA A 122 16.38 -59.32 1.64
C ALA A 122 15.86 -60.76 1.87
N ARG A 123 14.58 -60.93 2.22
CA ARG A 123 13.94 -62.24 2.36
C ARG A 123 13.84 -62.99 1.04
N LEU A 124 13.48 -62.30 -0.05
CA LEU A 124 13.42 -62.90 -1.39
C LEU A 124 14.82 -63.34 -1.85
N GLN A 125 15.86 -62.54 -1.62
CA GLN A 125 17.25 -62.93 -1.91
C GLN A 125 17.65 -64.17 -1.13
N THR A 126 17.38 -64.20 0.18
CA THR A 126 17.66 -65.36 1.03
C THR A 126 16.93 -66.61 0.54
N PHE A 127 15.65 -66.46 0.17
CA PHE A 127 14.84 -67.54 -0.38
C PHE A 127 15.41 -68.08 -1.69
N ILE A 128 15.79 -67.21 -2.63
CA ILE A 128 16.40 -67.61 -3.91
C ILE A 128 17.72 -68.35 -3.68
N VAL A 129 18.60 -67.85 -2.81
CA VAL A 129 19.86 -68.52 -2.46
C VAL A 129 19.58 -69.91 -1.90
N SER A 130 18.64 -70.04 -0.96
CA SER A 130 18.28 -71.33 -0.37
C SER A 130 17.74 -72.33 -1.41
N LEU A 131 16.93 -71.87 -2.38
CA LEU A 131 16.44 -72.71 -3.48
C LEU A 131 17.58 -73.17 -4.40
N SER A 132 18.51 -72.27 -4.72
CA SER A 132 19.69 -72.59 -5.52
C SER A 132 20.61 -73.59 -4.82
N GLU A 133 20.82 -73.48 -3.51
CA GLU A 133 21.58 -74.45 -2.72
C GLU A 133 20.87 -75.81 -2.67
N MET A 134 19.55 -75.85 -2.53
CA MET A 134 18.77 -77.10 -2.54
C MET A 134 18.73 -77.78 -3.91
N GLN A 135 18.74 -77.03 -5.02
CA GLN A 135 18.81 -77.58 -6.38
C GLN A 135 20.25 -77.93 -6.81
N GLY A 136 21.25 -77.17 -6.36
CA GLY A 136 22.66 -77.41 -6.65
C GLY A 136 23.29 -78.52 -5.81
N GLY A 137 22.72 -78.83 -4.64
CA GLY A 137 23.19 -79.87 -3.70
C GLY A 137 22.90 -81.32 -4.11
N LYS A 138 22.50 -81.59 -5.35
CA LYS A 138 22.46 -82.94 -5.93
C LYS A 138 23.23 -82.99 -7.24
N ARG A 139 24.56 -83.08 -7.10
CA ARG A 139 25.44 -83.98 -7.87
C ARG A 139 26.81 -84.04 -7.22
#